data_AF-A0A0N9I4Y1-F1
#
_entry.id   AF-A0A0N9I4Y1-F1
#
_cell.length_a   1.000
_cell.length_b   1.000
_cell.length_c   1.000
_cell.angle_alpha   90.00
_cell.angle_beta   90.00
_cell.angle_gamma   90.00
#
_symmetry.space_group_name_H-M   'P 1'
#
loop_
_entity.id
_entity.type
_entity.pdbx_description
1 polymer ?
#
loop_
_entity_poly.entity_id
_entity_poly.type
_entity_poly.pdbx_seq_one_letter_code
_entity_poly.pdbx_strand_id
1 'polypeptide(L)'
;MPMFAERESRQAGATAHSGPRPGPGGTTGHLLHLQRTAGNLAVAQLIEDQATAAPAVDRFRFEVKAWIPAQQVVDPEAPLREAAELVMGAGSVKSLESHYHGDGHPGYEGEYRVCTAIEFDWDGRKMSNAQVVKMANFGQTVRFFSIVEGTPFSGDDKVRTGQETRTATAAVRGGLDNDNTVSLGMPSANPVTIAPSPDIDADYMLFMSQDEITGQTEATVRWTTDLMPNHGFRVTKNGVVVAEKVVSDVLTRGIDLDSSTGALAIGLWLNSKTNGGAEAFQP
;
A
#
# COMPACT_ATOMS: atom_id res chain seq x y z
N MET A 1 -40.20 -17.31 13.83
CA MET A 1 -40.94 -18.47 13.27
C MET A 1 -40.50 -18.68 11.83
N PRO A 2 -40.24 -19.91 11.37
CA PRO A 2 -39.38 -20.92 12.02
C PRO A 2 -38.38 -21.60 11.06
N MET A 3 -37.40 -22.26 11.68
CA MET A 3 -36.81 -23.58 11.32
C MET A 3 -36.13 -23.82 9.96
N PHE A 4 -34.90 -24.31 9.99
CA PHE A 4 -34.50 -25.72 9.77
C PHE A 4 -32.98 -25.81 10.11
N ALA A 5 -32.58 -26.41 11.23
CA ALA A 5 -32.47 -27.84 11.56
C ALA A 5 -31.09 -28.44 11.22
N GLU A 6 -30.48 -28.92 12.30
CA GLU A 6 -29.32 -29.78 12.48
C GLU A 6 -29.11 -30.90 11.44
N ARG A 7 -27.83 -31.28 11.29
CA ARG A 7 -27.45 -32.69 11.32
C ARG A 7 -26.03 -32.89 11.86
N GLU A 8 -25.97 -33.44 13.06
CA GLU A 8 -24.83 -34.22 13.55
C GLU A 8 -24.71 -35.53 12.74
N SER A 9 -23.50 -36.09 12.63
CA SER A 9 -23.13 -37.34 13.32
C SER A 9 -21.90 -38.06 12.72
N ARG A 10 -20.96 -38.36 13.64
CA ARG A 10 -20.20 -39.61 13.84
C ARG A 10 -19.41 -40.23 12.67
N GLN A 11 -18.13 -40.54 12.91
CA GLN A 11 -17.73 -41.88 13.39
C GLN A 11 -16.24 -41.97 13.74
N ALA A 12 -15.98 -42.71 14.83
CA ALA A 12 -14.68 -43.17 15.29
C ALA A 12 -14.22 -44.43 14.53
N GLY A 13 -12.91 -44.65 14.47
CA GLY A 13 -12.31 -45.89 14.00
C GLY A 13 -10.89 -46.07 14.53
N ALA A 14 -10.76 -46.84 15.61
CA ALA A 14 -9.50 -47.33 16.15
C ALA A 14 -9.20 -48.72 15.57
N THR A 15 -7.94 -49.03 15.27
CA THR A 15 -7.43 -50.42 15.31
C THR A 15 -5.92 -50.44 15.53
N ALA A 16 -5.52 -51.04 16.65
CA ALA A 16 -4.18 -51.52 16.94
C ALA A 16 -3.92 -52.85 16.21
N HIS A 17 -2.67 -53.12 15.81
CA HIS A 17 -2.24 -54.48 15.48
C HIS A 17 -0.86 -54.82 16.05
N SER A 18 -0.87 -55.93 16.75
CA SER A 18 0.18 -56.67 17.42
C SER A 18 1.18 -57.33 16.47
N GLY A 19 2.45 -57.45 16.89
CA GLY A 19 3.53 -58.13 16.16
C GLY A 19 3.43 -59.66 16.10
N PRO A 20 4.50 -60.34 15.64
CA PRO A 20 5.09 -61.41 16.46
C PRO A 20 6.63 -61.54 16.38
N ARG A 21 7.21 -61.74 17.58
CA ARG A 21 8.22 -62.73 18.07
C ARG A 21 9.47 -63.21 17.26
N PRO A 22 10.52 -63.65 18.00
CA PRO A 22 11.88 -63.91 17.51
C PRO A 22 12.14 -65.38 17.12
N GLY A 23 13.26 -65.63 16.43
CA GLY A 23 13.79 -66.96 16.17
C GLY A 23 15.34 -67.02 16.18
N PRO A 24 15.96 -68.16 16.54
CA PRO A 24 17.37 -68.27 16.94
C PRO A 24 18.28 -68.98 15.91
N GLY A 25 19.60 -68.93 16.16
CA GLY A 25 20.63 -69.73 15.48
C GLY A 25 21.58 -68.85 14.66
N GLY A 26 22.89 -69.05 14.61
CA GLY A 26 23.78 -70.06 15.17
C GLY A 26 25.21 -69.64 14.84
N THR A 27 26.13 -70.09 15.66
CA THR A 27 27.59 -69.93 15.62
C THR A 27 28.21 -70.50 14.34
N THR A 28 29.28 -69.89 13.82
CA THR A 28 30.63 -70.47 13.57
C THR A 28 31.37 -69.58 12.56
N GLY A 29 32.56 -69.10 12.93
CA GLY A 29 33.29 -68.07 12.21
C GLY A 29 34.11 -68.55 11.02
N HIS A 30 34.75 -67.60 10.34
CA HIS A 30 36.03 -67.78 9.69
C HIS A 30 36.68 -66.41 9.47
N LEU A 31 37.98 -66.34 9.76
CA LEU A 31 38.84 -65.19 9.50
C LEU A 31 38.71 -64.71 8.05
N LEU A 32 38.28 -63.46 7.86
CA LEU A 32 38.67 -62.63 6.73
C LEU A 32 39.00 -61.25 7.32
N HIS A 33 40.28 -61.00 7.55
CA HIS A 33 41.12 -60.18 6.68
C HIS A 33 40.76 -58.69 6.76
N LEU A 34 41.68 -57.95 7.39
CA LEU A 34 41.72 -56.50 7.50
C LEU A 34 41.37 -55.84 6.15
N GLN A 35 40.42 -54.89 6.17
CA GLN A 35 40.35 -53.68 5.33
C GLN A 35 38.90 -53.17 5.29
N ARG A 36 38.37 -52.61 6.39
CA ARG A 36 37.07 -51.89 6.36
C ARG A 36 36.88 -51.03 7.62
N THR A 37 37.85 -50.16 7.91
CA THR A 37 37.75 -49.21 9.04
C THR A 37 38.14 -47.78 8.65
N ALA A 38 37.95 -47.43 7.37
CA ALA A 38 38.12 -46.05 6.89
C ALA A 38 36.98 -45.57 5.96
N GLY A 39 36.15 -46.48 5.43
CA GLY A 39 35.07 -46.11 4.48
C GLY A 39 33.74 -45.71 5.12
N ASN A 40 33.43 -46.18 6.34
CA ASN A 40 32.14 -45.90 6.99
C ASN A 40 32.13 -44.65 7.88
N LEU A 41 33.29 -44.07 8.18
CA LEU A 41 33.39 -42.78 8.89
C LEU A 41 33.24 -41.58 7.94
N ALA A 42 33.65 -41.73 6.66
CA ALA A 42 33.50 -40.69 5.66
C ALA A 42 32.04 -40.46 5.23
N VAL A 43 31.18 -41.49 5.29
CA VAL A 43 29.75 -41.36 4.93
C VAL A 43 28.94 -40.72 6.07
N ALA A 44 29.32 -40.93 7.34
CA ALA A 44 28.70 -40.23 8.47
C ALA A 44 29.09 -38.74 8.51
N GLN A 45 30.34 -38.41 8.20
CA GLN A 45 30.81 -37.01 8.15
C GLN A 45 30.29 -36.21 6.93
N LEU A 46 29.93 -36.87 5.82
CA LEU A 46 29.28 -36.21 4.68
C LEU A 46 27.80 -35.89 4.91
N ILE A 47 27.18 -36.43 5.97
CA ILE A 47 25.79 -36.13 6.35
C ILE A 47 25.73 -35.01 7.40
N GLU A 48 26.76 -34.88 8.25
CA GLU A 48 26.81 -33.83 9.29
C GLU A 48 27.26 -32.45 8.79
N ASP A 49 27.93 -32.38 7.63
CA ASP A 49 28.41 -31.10 7.07
C ASP A 49 27.41 -30.46 6.09
N GLN A 50 26.16 -30.95 6.04
CA GLN A 50 25.02 -30.09 5.69
C GLN A 50 24.68 -29.26 6.93
N ALA A 51 25.61 -28.37 7.31
CA ALA A 51 25.27 -27.22 8.12
C ALA A 51 24.09 -26.55 7.43
N THR A 52 22.89 -26.69 8.00
CA THR A 52 21.68 -26.00 7.57
C THR A 52 22.02 -24.52 7.55
N ALA A 53 22.38 -24.02 6.37
CA ALA A 53 22.55 -22.59 6.15
C ALA A 53 21.28 -21.94 6.67
N ALA A 54 21.43 -20.96 7.56
CA ALA A 54 20.28 -20.20 8.04
C ALA A 54 19.49 -19.73 6.80
N PRO A 55 18.15 -19.83 6.81
CA PRO A 55 17.36 -19.41 5.67
C PRO A 55 17.77 -17.99 5.26
N ALA A 56 17.97 -17.78 3.97
CA ALA A 56 18.31 -16.46 3.46
C ALA A 56 17.20 -15.49 3.83
N VAL A 57 17.55 -14.39 4.50
CA VAL A 57 16.62 -13.35 4.91
C VAL A 57 16.75 -12.19 3.94
N ASP A 58 15.68 -11.91 3.20
CA ASP A 58 15.60 -10.79 2.27
C ASP A 58 14.90 -9.59 2.93
N ARG A 59 15.43 -8.39 2.72
CA ARG A 59 14.84 -7.14 3.20
C ARG A 59 13.88 -6.59 2.15
N PHE A 60 12.64 -6.35 2.54
CA PHE A 60 11.63 -5.74 1.68
C PHE A 60 11.25 -4.34 2.15
N ARG A 61 10.89 -3.48 1.19
CA ARG A 61 10.18 -2.22 1.41
C ARG A 61 8.92 -2.21 0.56
N PHE A 62 7.78 -2.02 1.20
CA PHE A 62 6.50 -1.78 0.54
C PHE A 62 6.14 -0.31 0.74
N GLU A 63 6.10 0.45 -0.35
CA GLU A 63 5.81 1.88 -0.37
C GLU A 63 4.56 2.14 -1.19
N VAL A 64 3.75 3.09 -0.74
CA VAL A 64 2.54 3.55 -1.43
C VAL A 64 2.52 5.07 -1.48
N LYS A 65 1.99 5.61 -2.58
CA LYS A 65 1.90 7.05 -2.83
C LYS A 65 0.53 7.44 -3.39
N ALA A 66 0.15 8.68 -3.14
CA ALA A 66 -0.88 9.36 -3.88
C ALA A 66 -0.40 10.74 -4.36
N TRP A 67 -0.69 11.10 -5.61
CA TRP A 67 -0.20 12.33 -6.26
C TRP A 67 -1.18 12.83 -7.32
N ILE A 68 -1.22 14.14 -7.55
CA ILE A 68 -2.04 14.79 -8.57
C ILE A 68 -1.19 14.91 -9.85
N PRO A 69 -1.55 14.24 -10.96
CA PRO A 69 -0.68 14.20 -12.12
C PRO A 69 -0.59 15.51 -12.91
N ALA A 70 -1.56 16.41 -12.75
CA ALA A 70 -1.55 17.74 -13.33
C ALA A 70 -0.64 18.70 -12.55
N GLN A 71 -0.24 19.81 -13.18
CA GLN A 71 0.51 20.89 -12.52
C GLN A 71 -0.37 21.73 -11.58
N GLN A 72 -1.66 21.82 -11.90
CA GLN A 72 -2.66 22.49 -11.09
C GLN A 72 -3.99 21.73 -11.16
N VAL A 73 -4.84 21.96 -10.17
CA VAL A 73 -6.20 21.42 -10.09
C VAL A 73 -7.13 22.56 -9.73
N VAL A 74 -8.32 22.61 -10.34
CA VAL A 74 -9.34 23.59 -9.98
C VAL A 74 -9.65 23.52 -8.48
N ASP A 75 -9.85 24.65 -7.82
CA ASP A 75 -10.30 24.69 -6.43
C ASP A 75 -11.81 24.33 -6.37
N PRO A 76 -12.19 23.13 -5.87
CA PRO A 76 -13.60 22.76 -5.78
C PRO A 76 -14.40 23.61 -4.78
N GLU A 77 -13.70 24.34 -3.89
CA GLU A 77 -14.31 25.22 -2.90
C GLU A 77 -14.41 26.67 -3.39
N ALA A 78 -13.92 27.00 -4.60
CA ALA A 78 -13.95 28.36 -5.14
C ALA A 78 -15.35 29.01 -5.05
N PRO A 79 -16.47 28.34 -5.41
CA PRO A 79 -17.80 28.95 -5.28
C PRO A 79 -18.18 29.30 -3.83
N LEU A 80 -17.78 28.46 -2.87
CA LEU A 80 -18.07 28.70 -1.45
C LEU A 80 -17.18 29.83 -0.90
N ARG A 81 -15.92 29.91 -1.36
CA ARG A 81 -15.00 31.01 -1.00
C ARG A 81 -15.48 32.34 -1.55
N GLU A 82 -15.93 32.36 -2.80
CA GLU A 82 -16.51 33.55 -3.43
C GLU A 82 -17.74 34.04 -2.66
N ALA A 83 -18.64 33.13 -2.29
CA ALA A 83 -19.80 33.46 -1.48
C ALA A 83 -19.41 34.00 -0.09
N ALA A 84 -18.41 33.40 0.56
CA ALA A 84 -17.91 33.86 1.85
C ALA A 84 -17.28 35.25 1.77
N GLU A 85 -16.47 35.51 0.74
CA GLU A 85 -15.86 36.81 0.47
C GLU A 85 -16.92 37.87 0.12
N LEU A 86 -18.00 37.51 -0.59
CA LEU A 86 -19.12 38.42 -0.86
C LEU A 86 -19.83 38.86 0.42
N VAL A 87 -20.08 37.92 1.35
CA VAL A 87 -20.75 38.18 2.64
C VAL A 87 -19.86 38.97 3.59
N MET A 88 -18.57 38.65 3.69
CA MET A 88 -17.64 39.29 4.63
C MET A 88 -17.01 40.58 4.10
N GLY A 89 -16.79 40.68 2.79
CA GLY A 89 -16.13 41.80 2.11
C GLY A 89 -17.04 42.97 1.71
N ALA A 90 -18.21 43.10 2.34
CA ALA A 90 -19.19 44.16 2.08
C ALA A 90 -19.60 44.31 0.59
N GLY A 91 -19.72 43.20 -0.15
CA GLY A 91 -20.28 43.21 -1.51
C GLY A 91 -19.34 43.69 -2.63
N SER A 92 -18.03 43.74 -2.38
CA SER A 92 -17.05 44.26 -3.36
C SER A 92 -16.38 43.18 -4.19
N VAL A 93 -16.79 41.91 -4.18
CA VAL A 93 -16.15 40.85 -4.97
C VAL A 93 -16.88 40.68 -6.31
N LYS A 94 -16.15 40.86 -7.42
CA LYS A 94 -16.66 40.62 -8.78
C LYS A 94 -16.39 39.19 -9.26
N SER A 95 -15.22 38.66 -8.94
CA SER A 95 -14.83 37.30 -9.29
C SER A 95 -13.72 36.78 -8.37
N LEU A 96 -13.72 35.47 -8.17
CA LEU A 96 -12.64 34.73 -7.52
C LEU A 96 -12.15 33.61 -8.44
N GLU A 97 -10.87 33.62 -8.74
CA GLU A 97 -10.18 32.51 -9.40
C GLU A 97 -9.28 31.82 -8.38
N SER A 98 -9.31 30.48 -8.33
CA SER A 98 -8.46 29.71 -7.44
C SER A 98 -8.18 28.31 -7.93
N HIS A 99 -6.98 27.85 -7.66
CA HIS A 99 -6.52 26.50 -7.98
C HIS A 99 -5.55 26.00 -6.90
N TYR A 100 -5.45 24.68 -6.76
CA TYR A 100 -4.40 24.03 -5.99
C TYR A 100 -3.23 23.64 -6.91
N HIS A 101 -2.02 23.70 -6.36
CA HIS A 101 -0.85 23.09 -6.97
C HIS A 101 -1.05 21.57 -7.06
N GLY A 102 -0.79 20.98 -8.22
CA GLY A 102 -0.69 19.52 -8.39
C GLY A 102 0.76 19.05 -8.23
N ASP A 103 1.07 17.81 -8.59
CA ASP A 103 2.43 17.24 -8.46
C ASP A 103 3.12 17.11 -9.83
N GLY A 104 2.36 17.18 -10.93
CA GLY A 104 2.91 17.45 -12.25
C GLY A 104 3.61 16.28 -12.95
N HIS A 105 3.37 15.04 -12.50
CA HIS A 105 3.91 13.84 -13.15
C HIS A 105 2.85 12.71 -13.32
N PRO A 106 2.83 12.02 -14.46
CA PRO A 106 1.87 10.93 -14.70
C PRO A 106 2.29 9.61 -14.01
N GLY A 107 3.60 9.38 -13.86
CA GLY A 107 4.16 8.13 -13.31
C GLY A 107 4.35 8.15 -11.80
N TYR A 108 4.89 7.06 -11.24
CA TYR A 108 5.11 6.88 -9.80
C TYR A 108 6.22 7.78 -9.22
N GLU A 109 7.20 8.16 -10.06
CA GLU A 109 8.31 9.02 -9.64
C GLU A 109 7.92 10.48 -9.64
N GLY A 110 8.28 11.18 -8.56
CA GLY A 110 8.00 12.60 -8.37
C GLY A 110 7.53 12.94 -6.95
N GLU A 111 6.93 14.11 -6.83
CA GLU A 111 6.32 14.62 -5.60
C GLU A 111 5.05 13.82 -5.24
N TYR A 112 4.48 14.09 -4.08
CA TYR A 112 3.28 13.38 -3.63
C TYR A 112 2.48 14.21 -2.64
N ARG A 113 1.18 13.91 -2.56
CA ARG A 113 0.29 14.43 -1.51
C ARG A 113 0.46 13.65 -0.22
N VAL A 114 0.51 12.32 -0.33
CA VAL A 114 0.74 11.41 0.78
C VAL A 114 1.62 10.25 0.33
N CYS A 115 2.55 9.84 1.19
CA CYS A 115 3.44 8.70 1.00
C CYS A 115 3.61 7.97 2.34
N THR A 116 3.61 6.65 2.31
CA THR A 116 4.02 5.85 3.46
C THR A 116 4.70 4.58 2.99
N ALA A 117 5.56 4.02 3.83
CA ALA A 117 6.19 2.75 3.57
C ALA A 117 6.34 1.93 4.84
N ILE A 118 6.39 0.62 4.66
CA ILE A 118 6.80 -0.34 5.68
C ILE A 118 7.99 -1.14 5.15
N GLU A 119 8.97 -1.37 6.02
CA GLU A 119 10.06 -2.28 5.74
C GLU A 119 9.96 -3.50 6.65
N PHE A 120 10.29 -4.68 6.13
CA PHE A 120 10.25 -5.94 6.87
C PHE A 120 11.23 -6.94 6.27
N ASP A 121 11.54 -7.99 7.01
CA ASP A 121 12.39 -9.09 6.60
C ASP A 121 11.54 -10.30 6.24
N TRP A 122 11.85 -11.00 5.15
CA TRP A 122 11.19 -12.23 4.74
C TRP A 122 12.20 -13.39 4.72
N ASP A 123 11.89 -14.45 5.47
CA ASP A 123 12.75 -15.64 5.60
C ASP A 123 12.29 -16.83 4.73
N GLY A 124 11.33 -16.61 3.84
CA GLY A 124 10.65 -17.65 3.07
C GLY A 124 9.36 -18.16 3.72
N ARG A 125 9.12 -17.88 5.00
CA ARG A 125 7.95 -18.40 5.72
C ARG A 125 7.16 -17.37 6.48
N LYS A 126 7.83 -16.34 6.99
CA LYS A 126 7.22 -15.24 7.74
C LYS A 126 7.95 -13.92 7.54
N MET A 127 7.19 -12.86 7.75
CA MET A 127 7.62 -11.49 7.85
C MET A 127 8.05 -11.20 9.29
N SER A 128 9.16 -10.48 9.44
CA SER A 128 9.66 -10.06 10.74
C SER A 128 10.28 -8.66 10.67
N ASN A 129 10.63 -8.08 11.82
CA ASN A 129 11.27 -6.76 11.92
C ASN A 129 10.54 -5.66 11.12
N ALA A 130 9.20 -5.74 11.11
CA ALA A 130 8.36 -4.81 10.38
C ALA A 130 8.31 -3.45 11.07
N GLN A 131 8.61 -2.40 10.30
CA GLN A 131 8.65 -1.04 10.80
C GLN A 131 8.08 -0.08 9.74
N VAL A 132 7.12 0.76 10.15
CA VAL A 132 6.70 1.89 9.32
C VAL A 132 7.87 2.86 9.21
N VAL A 133 8.27 3.17 7.99
CA VAL A 133 9.41 4.04 7.70
C VAL A 133 9.06 5.47 8.15
N LYS A 134 9.93 6.05 8.97
CA LYS A 134 9.82 7.47 9.33
C LYS A 134 10.21 8.33 8.12
N MET A 135 9.23 8.93 7.46
CA MET A 135 9.44 9.87 6.36
C MET A 135 8.50 11.06 6.46
N ALA A 136 8.70 12.07 5.60
CA ALA A 136 7.73 13.13 5.42
C ALA A 136 6.49 12.54 4.74
N ASN A 137 5.52 12.07 5.53
CA ASN A 137 4.38 11.34 5.00
C ASN A 137 3.45 12.20 4.14
N PHE A 138 3.56 13.53 4.21
CA PHE A 138 2.66 14.46 3.54
C PHE A 138 3.43 15.52 2.77
N GLY A 139 2.99 15.77 1.54
CA GLY A 139 3.42 16.92 0.75
C GLY A 139 2.79 18.22 1.23
N GLN A 140 3.26 19.33 0.66
CA GLN A 140 2.64 20.63 0.90
C GLN A 140 1.41 20.80 0.01
N THR A 141 0.30 21.21 0.63
CA THR A 141 -0.85 21.72 -0.12
C THR A 141 -0.68 23.21 -0.29
N VAL A 142 -0.67 23.65 -1.55
CA VAL A 142 -0.56 25.06 -1.93
C VAL A 142 -1.81 25.43 -2.72
N ARG A 143 -2.47 26.50 -2.31
CA ARG A 143 -3.59 27.11 -3.02
C ARG A 143 -3.19 28.49 -3.49
N PHE A 144 -3.41 28.78 -4.76
CA PHE A 144 -3.25 30.11 -5.35
C PHE A 144 -4.64 30.72 -5.58
N PHE A 145 -4.75 32.03 -5.42
CA PHE A 145 -5.98 32.74 -5.69
C PHE A 145 -5.77 34.15 -6.22
N SER A 146 -6.75 34.62 -6.99
CA SER A 146 -6.88 35.99 -7.49
C SER A 146 -8.33 36.44 -7.28
N ILE A 147 -8.52 37.58 -6.64
CA ILE A 147 -9.82 38.16 -6.34
C ILE A 147 -9.90 39.52 -7.01
N VAL A 148 -10.91 39.73 -7.83
CA VAL A 148 -11.22 41.04 -8.41
C VAL A 148 -12.22 41.72 -7.50
N GLU A 149 -11.77 42.78 -6.86
CA GLU A 149 -12.55 43.62 -5.96
C GLU A 149 -13.00 44.89 -6.69
N GLY A 150 -14.29 45.21 -6.64
CA GLY A 150 -14.87 46.42 -7.20
C GLY A 150 -16.39 46.39 -7.08
N THR A 151 -17.02 47.56 -7.16
CA THR A 151 -18.49 47.59 -7.29
C THR A 151 -18.87 47.30 -8.75
N PRO A 152 -20.02 46.69 -9.02
CA PRO A 152 -20.46 46.40 -10.40
C PRO A 152 -20.49 47.62 -11.33
N PHE A 153 -20.50 48.84 -10.76
CA PHE A 153 -20.63 50.10 -11.48
C PHE A 153 -19.39 51.00 -11.38
N SER A 154 -18.34 50.60 -10.66
CA SER A 154 -17.07 51.32 -10.64
C SER A 154 -16.10 50.75 -11.66
N GLY A 155 -15.37 51.63 -12.36
CA GLY A 155 -14.23 51.24 -13.20
C GLY A 155 -12.94 50.99 -12.41
N ASP A 156 -12.96 51.21 -11.10
CA ASP A 156 -11.80 51.07 -10.20
C ASP A 156 -11.72 49.66 -9.61
N ASP A 157 -11.38 48.68 -10.46
CA ASP A 157 -11.16 47.31 -10.01
C ASP A 157 -9.78 47.16 -9.38
N LYS A 158 -9.74 46.51 -8.22
CA LYS A 158 -8.53 46.12 -7.51
C LYS A 158 -8.37 44.62 -7.61
N VAL A 159 -7.17 44.16 -7.96
CA VAL A 159 -6.86 42.73 -7.99
C VAL A 159 -6.04 42.38 -6.75
N ARG A 160 -6.53 41.45 -5.95
CA ARG A 160 -5.83 40.88 -4.79
C ARG A 160 -5.44 39.44 -5.10
N THR A 161 -4.15 39.17 -5.18
CA THR A 161 -3.60 37.83 -5.36
C THR A 161 -2.98 37.30 -4.07
N GLY A 162 -2.97 36.00 -3.88
CA GLY A 162 -2.28 35.39 -2.74
C GLY A 162 -2.06 33.89 -2.86
N GLN A 163 -1.41 33.35 -1.83
CA GLN A 163 -1.08 31.94 -1.70
C GLN A 163 -1.33 31.50 -0.26
N GLU A 164 -1.91 30.31 -0.11
CA GLU A 164 -2.02 29.60 1.17
C GLU A 164 -1.22 28.30 1.09
N THR A 165 -0.48 27.96 2.15
CA THR A 165 0.34 26.75 2.18
C THR A 165 0.27 26.08 3.53
N ARG A 166 -0.09 24.79 3.54
CA ARG A 166 -0.11 23.96 4.75
C ARG A 166 0.23 22.51 4.43
N THR A 167 0.68 21.79 5.44
CA THR A 167 0.94 20.34 5.37
C THR A 167 -0.07 19.61 6.24
N ALA A 168 -0.59 18.49 5.76
CA ALA A 168 -1.48 17.66 6.55
C ALA A 168 -0.75 17.06 7.76
N THR A 169 -1.47 16.81 8.84
CA THR A 169 -0.90 16.25 10.09
C THR A 169 -1.58 14.94 10.50
N ALA A 170 -2.30 14.30 9.59
CA ALA A 170 -2.95 13.01 9.83
C ALA A 170 -1.91 11.91 10.10
N ALA A 171 -2.33 10.78 10.66
CA ALA A 171 -1.46 9.62 10.81
C ALA A 171 -1.74 8.63 9.68
N VAL A 172 -0.74 8.42 8.81
CA VAL A 172 -0.68 7.18 8.03
C VAL A 172 -0.56 6.00 8.99
N ARG A 173 -1.09 4.84 8.59
CA ARG A 173 -1.03 3.61 9.39
C ARG A 173 -0.33 2.51 8.62
N GLY A 174 0.34 1.62 9.36
CA GLY A 174 0.96 0.45 8.77
C GLY A 174 1.42 -0.54 9.81
N GLY A 175 1.45 -1.82 9.45
CA GLY A 175 1.89 -2.87 10.37
C GLY A 175 1.79 -4.27 9.77
N LEU A 176 2.23 -5.24 10.57
CA LEU A 176 1.96 -6.66 10.31
C LEU A 176 0.55 -6.98 10.76
N ASP A 177 -0.23 -7.59 9.87
CA ASP A 177 -1.53 -8.16 10.23
C ASP A 177 -1.36 -9.61 10.73
N ASN A 178 -0.38 -10.33 10.17
CA ASN A 178 0.02 -11.69 10.54
C ASN A 178 1.41 -12.00 9.98
N ASP A 179 1.87 -13.24 10.14
CA ASP A 179 3.19 -13.70 9.67
C ASP A 179 3.43 -13.47 8.18
N ASN A 180 2.40 -13.36 7.33
CA ASN A 180 2.56 -13.29 5.87
C ASN A 180 1.94 -12.05 5.24
N THR A 181 1.49 -11.10 6.05
CA THR A 181 0.70 -9.96 5.58
C THR A 181 1.11 -8.67 6.27
N VAL A 182 1.42 -7.65 5.47
CA VAL A 182 1.49 -6.26 5.92
C VAL A 182 0.39 -5.42 5.29
N SER A 183 -0.12 -4.46 6.06
CA SER A 183 -1.09 -3.48 5.59
C SER A 183 -0.54 -2.06 5.71
N LEU A 184 -0.98 -1.18 4.79
CA LEU A 184 -0.72 0.26 4.79
C LEU A 184 -2.04 1.00 4.55
N GLY A 185 -2.27 2.07 5.30
CA GLY A 185 -3.42 2.95 5.12
C GLY A 185 -3.00 4.42 5.06
N MET A 186 -3.60 5.17 4.14
CA MET A 186 -3.25 6.56 3.84
C MET A 186 -4.47 7.49 3.88
N PRO A 187 -4.99 7.86 5.05
CA PRO A 187 -5.91 8.99 5.17
C PRO A 187 -5.13 10.31 5.14
N SER A 188 -5.53 11.25 4.28
CA SER A 188 -4.94 12.58 4.20
C SER A 188 -5.97 13.67 3.87
N ALA A 189 -6.32 14.45 4.89
CA ALA A 189 -7.18 15.63 4.73
C ALA A 189 -6.48 16.76 3.96
N ASN A 190 -7.25 17.59 3.25
CA ASN A 190 -6.76 18.85 2.70
C ASN A 190 -6.62 19.90 3.83
N PRO A 191 -5.39 20.33 4.19
CA PRO A 191 -5.18 21.26 5.29
C PRO A 191 -5.53 22.72 4.95
N VAL A 192 -5.72 23.04 3.66
CA VAL A 192 -6.07 24.36 3.12
C VAL A 192 -7.50 24.35 2.61
N THR A 193 -8.46 24.20 3.52
CA THR A 193 -9.89 24.12 3.22
C THR A 193 -10.70 25.20 3.99
N ILE A 194 -11.86 25.59 3.46
CA ILE A 194 -12.84 26.43 4.18
C ILE A 194 -14.08 25.66 4.67
N ALA A 195 -14.22 24.39 4.28
CA ALA A 195 -15.26 23.48 4.76
C ALA A 195 -14.66 22.07 5.01
N PRO A 196 -15.35 21.14 5.68
CA PRO A 196 -14.87 19.76 5.71
C PRO A 196 -14.76 19.22 4.27
N SER A 197 -13.54 18.90 3.83
CA SER A 197 -13.28 18.20 2.57
C SER A 197 -13.06 16.72 2.85
N PRO A 198 -13.45 15.82 1.93
CA PRO A 198 -13.12 14.41 2.04
C PRO A 198 -11.59 14.22 2.03
N ASP A 199 -11.13 13.22 2.76
CA ASP A 199 -9.73 12.83 2.78
C ASP A 199 -9.35 12.12 1.48
N ILE A 200 -8.09 12.21 1.08
CA ILE A 200 -7.50 11.19 0.21
C ILE A 200 -7.41 9.91 1.04
N ASP A 201 -7.98 8.83 0.54
CA ASP A 201 -7.98 7.55 1.24
C ASP A 201 -7.51 6.39 0.35
N ALA A 202 -6.69 5.54 0.95
CA ALA A 202 -6.33 4.25 0.37
C ALA A 202 -5.97 3.23 1.45
N ASP A 203 -6.31 1.98 1.18
CA ASP A 203 -5.87 0.81 1.93
C ASP A 203 -5.16 -0.16 0.99
N TYR A 204 -3.98 -0.62 1.42
CA TYR A 204 -3.13 -1.54 0.71
C TYR A 204 -2.76 -2.72 1.60
N MET A 205 -2.65 -3.90 0.99
CA MET A 205 -2.21 -5.12 1.66
C MET A 205 -1.23 -5.85 0.77
N LEU A 206 -0.07 -6.21 1.32
CA LEU A 206 0.91 -7.09 0.67
C LEU A 206 0.90 -8.44 1.40
N PHE A 207 0.58 -9.49 0.65
CA PHE A 207 0.65 -10.88 1.09
C PHE A 207 1.84 -11.57 0.43
N MET A 208 2.59 -12.39 1.17
CA MET A 208 3.68 -13.21 0.64
C MET A 208 3.54 -14.67 1.07
N SER A 209 3.90 -15.57 0.17
CA SER A 209 3.99 -17.01 0.42
C SER A 209 5.17 -17.62 -0.33
N GLN A 210 5.68 -18.75 0.16
CA GLN A 210 6.69 -19.53 -0.57
C GLN A 210 6.15 -20.94 -0.80
N ASP A 211 6.29 -21.45 -2.01
CA ASP A 211 6.03 -22.84 -2.31
C ASP A 211 7.16 -23.70 -1.68
N GLU A 212 6.79 -24.61 -0.78
CA GLU A 212 7.77 -25.40 0.00
C GLU A 212 8.56 -26.41 -0.86
N ILE A 213 8.07 -26.76 -2.04
CA ILE A 213 8.68 -27.75 -2.92
C ILE A 213 9.69 -27.08 -3.86
N THR A 214 9.29 -25.94 -4.44
CA THR A 214 10.09 -25.21 -5.43
C THR A 214 10.96 -24.12 -4.81
N GLY A 215 10.65 -23.68 -3.59
CA GLY A 215 11.28 -22.54 -2.92
C GLY A 215 10.93 -21.20 -3.56
N GLN A 216 9.97 -21.14 -4.49
CA GLN A 216 9.58 -19.91 -5.16
C GLN A 216 8.68 -19.07 -4.27
N THR A 217 9.06 -17.79 -4.09
CA THR A 217 8.24 -16.80 -3.39
C THR A 217 7.24 -16.19 -4.36
N GLU A 218 5.98 -16.12 -3.94
CA GLU A 218 4.91 -15.37 -4.59
C GLU A 218 4.46 -14.24 -3.67
N ALA A 219 4.20 -13.08 -4.27
CA ALA A 219 3.69 -11.91 -3.57
C ALA A 219 2.42 -11.41 -4.27
N THR A 220 1.47 -10.90 -3.50
CA THR A 220 0.26 -10.26 -4.02
C THR A 220 0.00 -8.95 -3.29
N VAL A 221 -0.12 -7.85 -4.04
CA VAL A 221 -0.61 -6.58 -3.52
C VAL A 221 -2.09 -6.45 -3.83
N ARG A 222 -2.91 -6.16 -2.83
CA ARG A 222 -4.32 -5.76 -2.96
C ARG A 222 -4.48 -4.31 -2.56
N TRP A 223 -5.41 -3.61 -3.19
CA TRP A 223 -5.69 -2.22 -2.88
C TRP A 223 -7.19 -1.91 -2.92
N THR A 224 -7.57 -0.86 -2.20
CA THR A 224 -8.81 -0.13 -2.37
C THR A 224 -8.49 1.35 -2.20
N THR A 225 -8.68 2.14 -3.25
CA THR A 225 -8.36 3.58 -3.27
C THR A 225 -9.56 4.39 -3.70
N ASP A 226 -9.51 5.69 -3.42
CA ASP A 226 -10.34 6.65 -4.12
C ASP A 226 -10.02 6.69 -5.62
N LEU A 227 -10.93 7.33 -6.36
CA LEU A 227 -10.77 7.55 -7.80
C LEU A 227 -9.90 8.79 -8.09
N MET A 228 -9.58 9.58 -7.06
CA MET A 228 -8.68 10.71 -7.12
C MET A 228 -7.87 10.78 -5.80
N PRO A 229 -6.57 11.13 -5.85
CA PRO A 229 -5.78 11.47 -7.04
C PRO A 229 -5.21 10.20 -7.71
N ASN A 230 -4.05 10.28 -8.36
CA ASN A 230 -3.35 9.04 -8.76
C ASN A 230 -2.90 8.31 -7.50
N HIS A 231 -2.91 6.99 -7.57
CA HIS A 231 -2.42 6.12 -6.51
C HIS A 231 -1.50 5.05 -7.10
N GLY A 232 -0.50 4.64 -6.33
CA GLY A 232 0.39 3.57 -6.76
C GLY A 232 1.16 2.96 -5.61
N PHE A 233 1.83 1.85 -5.93
CA PHE A 233 2.72 1.16 -5.01
C PHE A 233 4.05 0.79 -5.66
N ARG A 234 5.06 0.59 -4.82
CA ARG A 234 6.36 0.04 -5.17
C ARG A 234 6.79 -0.95 -4.10
N VAL A 235 7.26 -2.12 -4.54
CA VAL A 235 7.90 -3.12 -3.68
C VAL A 235 9.36 -3.23 -4.10
N THR A 236 10.26 -3.12 -3.14
CA THR A 236 11.69 -3.37 -3.35
C THR A 236 12.17 -4.53 -2.49
N LYS A 237 13.10 -5.32 -3.03
CA LYS A 237 13.80 -6.44 -2.37
C LYS A 237 15.28 -6.13 -2.38
N ASN A 238 15.90 -6.05 -1.21
CA ASN A 238 17.31 -5.69 -1.04
C ASN A 238 17.69 -4.41 -1.82
N GLY A 239 16.77 -3.44 -1.85
CA GLY A 239 16.94 -2.17 -2.57
C GLY A 239 16.63 -2.19 -4.07
N VAL A 240 16.32 -3.35 -4.66
CA VAL A 240 15.96 -3.48 -6.08
C VAL A 240 14.44 -3.50 -6.24
N VAL A 241 13.90 -2.72 -7.18
CA VAL A 241 12.45 -2.73 -7.49
C VAL A 241 12.06 -4.07 -8.09
N VAL A 242 11.12 -4.77 -7.45
CA VAL A 242 10.56 -6.05 -7.90
C VAL A 242 9.13 -5.94 -8.37
N ALA A 243 8.40 -4.90 -7.93
CA ALA A 243 7.09 -4.56 -8.46
C ALA A 243 6.83 -3.06 -8.32
N GLU A 244 6.15 -2.47 -9.32
CA GLU A 244 5.67 -1.10 -9.29
C GLU A 244 4.41 -0.99 -10.15
N LYS A 245 3.40 -0.28 -9.64
CA LYS A 245 2.17 -0.06 -10.40
C LYS A 245 1.47 1.23 -9.99
N VAL A 246 0.98 1.97 -11.00
CA VAL A 246 -0.05 3.00 -10.82
C VAL A 246 -1.41 2.30 -10.88
N VAL A 247 -2.16 2.34 -9.79
CA VAL A 247 -3.43 1.61 -9.63
C VAL A 247 -4.66 2.48 -9.79
N SER A 248 -4.52 3.80 -9.62
CA SER A 248 -5.52 4.80 -10.03
C SER A 248 -4.82 5.81 -10.91
N ASP A 249 -5.25 5.94 -12.17
CA ASP A 249 -4.78 6.97 -13.09
C ASP A 249 -5.95 7.87 -13.49
N VAL A 250 -5.98 9.06 -12.91
CA VAL A 250 -6.98 10.09 -13.13
C VAL A 250 -6.98 10.59 -14.57
N LEU A 251 -5.82 10.65 -15.24
CA LEU A 251 -5.73 11.18 -16.61
C LEU A 251 -6.46 10.28 -17.61
N THR A 252 -6.46 8.97 -17.36
CA THR A 252 -7.15 7.99 -18.24
C THR A 252 -8.67 8.11 -18.20
N ARG A 253 -9.23 8.86 -17.24
CA ARG A 253 -10.67 9.01 -17.05
C ARG A 253 -11.27 10.16 -17.86
N GLY A 254 -10.45 10.91 -18.59
CA GLY A 254 -10.90 11.94 -19.54
C GLY A 254 -11.52 13.17 -18.87
N ILE A 255 -11.18 13.46 -17.61
CA ILE A 255 -11.63 14.66 -16.91
C ILE A 255 -10.55 15.73 -16.98
N ASP A 256 -10.97 16.92 -17.40
CA ASP A 256 -10.17 18.12 -17.29
C ASP A 256 -10.20 18.63 -15.84
N LEU A 257 -9.10 18.37 -15.14
CA LEU A 257 -8.89 18.73 -13.74
C LEU A 257 -8.80 20.25 -13.50
N ASP A 258 -8.67 21.06 -14.54
CA ASP A 258 -8.60 22.53 -14.44
C ASP A 258 -9.95 23.20 -14.75
N SER A 259 -10.96 22.41 -15.13
CA SER A 259 -12.28 22.91 -15.51
C SER A 259 -13.28 22.91 -14.34
N SER A 260 -14.35 23.70 -14.46
CA SER A 260 -15.49 23.64 -13.53
C SER A 260 -16.16 22.26 -13.49
N THR A 261 -16.09 21.48 -14.58
CA THR A 261 -16.54 20.08 -14.59
C THR A 261 -15.61 19.20 -13.75
N GLY A 262 -14.31 19.50 -13.75
CA GLY A 262 -13.32 18.92 -12.86
C GLY A 262 -13.67 19.11 -11.38
N ALA A 263 -14.09 20.31 -10.96
CA ALA A 263 -14.41 20.61 -9.57
C ALA A 263 -15.48 19.66 -8.98
N LEU A 264 -16.56 19.42 -9.73
CA LEU A 264 -17.61 18.49 -9.32
C LEU A 264 -17.12 17.03 -9.29
N ALA A 265 -16.30 16.65 -10.27
CA ALA A 265 -15.74 15.31 -10.33
C ALA A 265 -14.77 15.03 -9.17
N ILE A 266 -13.93 16.00 -8.81
CA ILE A 266 -12.99 15.92 -7.67
C ILE A 266 -13.75 15.57 -6.39
N GLY A 267 -14.81 16.32 -6.08
CA GLY A 267 -15.61 16.07 -4.88
C GLY A 267 -16.28 14.68 -4.86
N LEU A 268 -16.75 14.20 -6.01
CA LEU A 268 -17.35 12.87 -6.11
C LEU A 268 -16.29 11.75 -5.99
N TRP A 269 -15.12 11.94 -6.59
CA TRP A 269 -14.09 10.91 -6.72
C TRP A 269 -13.31 10.68 -5.43
N LEU A 270 -13.10 11.74 -4.64
CA LEU A 270 -12.54 11.65 -3.28
C LEU A 270 -13.46 10.92 -2.28
N ASN A 271 -14.73 10.67 -2.62
CA ASN A 271 -15.69 10.00 -1.72
C ASN A 271 -15.98 8.55 -2.08
N SER A 272 -15.34 8.02 -3.11
CA SER A 272 -15.89 6.86 -3.80
C SER A 272 -15.28 5.53 -3.36
N LYS A 273 -14.04 5.46 -2.85
CA LYS A 273 -13.31 4.21 -2.48
C LYS A 273 -13.66 2.97 -3.33
N THR A 274 -13.86 3.17 -4.64
CA THR A 274 -14.40 2.12 -5.53
C THR A 274 -13.32 1.52 -6.42
N ASN A 275 -12.10 2.04 -6.38
CA ASN A 275 -10.98 1.53 -7.17
C ASN A 275 -10.26 0.40 -6.42
N GLY A 276 -10.75 -0.82 -6.59
CA GLY A 276 -10.16 -2.02 -6.00
C GLY A 276 -9.45 -2.91 -7.01
N GLY A 277 -8.42 -3.63 -6.57
CA GLY A 277 -7.74 -4.61 -7.41
C GLY A 277 -6.70 -5.43 -6.68
N ALA A 278 -6.06 -6.34 -7.42
CA ALA A 278 -4.96 -7.17 -6.95
C ALA A 278 -3.92 -7.38 -8.06
N GLU A 279 -2.64 -7.47 -7.69
CA GLU A 279 -1.52 -7.76 -8.58
C GLU A 279 -0.63 -8.81 -7.94
N ALA A 280 -0.39 -9.92 -8.63
CA ALA A 280 0.53 -10.97 -8.21
C ALA A 280 1.87 -10.83 -8.95
N PHE A 281 2.98 -11.10 -8.27
CA PHE A 281 4.34 -11.06 -8.83
C PHE A 281 5.30 -11.99 -8.09
N GLN A 282 6.45 -12.27 -8.70
CA GLN A 282 7.51 -13.10 -8.13
C GLN A 282 8.74 -12.21 -7.81
N PRO A 283 9.04 -11.92 -6.52
CA PRO A 283 10.08 -10.99 -6.11
C PRO A 283 11.52 -11.57 -6.03
#